data_AF-A0A971G0M1-F1
#
_entry.id   AF-A0A971G0M1-F1
#
_cell.length_a   1.000
_cell.length_b   1.000
_cell.length_c   1.000
_cell.angle_alpha   90.00
_cell.angle_beta   90.00
_cell.angle_gamma   90.00
#
_symmetry.space_group_name_H-M   'P 1'
#
loop_
_entity.id
_entity.type
_entity.pdbx_description
1 polymer ?
#
loop_
_entity_poly.entity_id
_entity_poly.type
_entity_poly.pdbx_seq_one_letter_code
_entity_poly.pdbx_strand_id
1 'polypeptide(L)'
;MTVDADRPGPEPADPTGGGDAPVDGWRPLTEGRQAEVFLRPDGRVVKLMRDDRGGPWIQREATAMRALREQGVPVPAVVEIVEVDGRAGLVMERVEGRDLFQVLGARPWLTTVLGRRMGALHAAVHARDAPGDLPRLHDFLEQWITDA
;
A
#
# COMPACT_ATOMS: atom_id res chain seq x y z
N MET A 1 30.78 24.38 2.42
CA MET A 1 30.19 23.44 1.45
C MET A 1 28.68 23.61 1.50
N THR A 2 28.15 24.49 0.66
CA THR A 2 26.73 24.85 0.64
C THR A 2 26.00 23.76 -0.13
N VAL A 3 25.25 22.91 0.59
CA VAL A 3 24.41 21.89 -0.06
C VAL A 3 23.11 22.59 -0.43
N ASP A 4 22.91 22.73 -1.73
CA ASP A 4 21.73 23.32 -2.34
C ASP A 4 20.48 22.48 -1.98
N ALA A 5 19.65 23.04 -1.09
CA ALA A 5 18.48 22.38 -0.51
C ALA A 5 17.26 22.36 -1.45
N ASP A 6 17.37 22.99 -2.63
CA ASP A 6 16.28 23.13 -3.59
C ASP A 6 16.41 22.22 -4.81
N ARG A 7 17.35 21.26 -4.77
CA ARG A 7 17.44 20.25 -5.82
C ARG A 7 16.17 19.38 -5.76
N PRO A 8 15.40 19.25 -6.86
CA PRO A 8 14.36 18.23 -6.92
C PRO A 8 15.00 16.89 -6.55
N GLY A 9 14.34 16.16 -5.66
CA GLY A 9 14.76 14.80 -5.32
C GLY A 9 14.82 13.96 -6.60
N PRO A 10 15.63 12.90 -6.64
CA PRO A 10 15.62 11.99 -7.79
C PRO A 10 14.17 11.62 -8.09
N GLU A 11 13.80 11.74 -9.36
CA GLU A 11 12.54 11.22 -9.89
C GLU A 11 12.40 9.78 -9.34
N PRO A 12 11.22 9.38 -8.81
CA PRO A 12 11.05 8.05 -8.26
C PRO A 12 11.59 7.06 -9.27
N ALA A 13 12.58 6.26 -8.83
CA ALA A 13 13.24 5.30 -9.70
C ALA A 13 12.15 4.50 -10.41
N ASP A 14 12.19 4.53 -11.74
CA ASP A 14 11.33 3.67 -12.54
C ASP A 14 11.64 2.25 -12.06
N PRO A 15 10.67 1.54 -11.45
CA PRO A 15 10.87 0.18 -11.01
C PRO A 15 11.23 -0.64 -12.25
N THR A 16 12.51 -0.95 -12.40
CA THR A 16 12.94 -2.02 -13.29
C THR A 16 12.49 -3.36 -12.69
N GLY A 17 11.18 -3.61 -12.73
CA GLY A 17 10.53 -4.88 -12.50
C GLY A 17 10.04 -5.35 -13.85
N GLY A 18 10.87 -6.16 -14.51
CA GLY A 18 10.61 -6.66 -15.86
C GLY A 18 9.48 -7.67 -15.86
N GLY A 19 8.27 -7.18 -16.14
CA GLY A 19 7.11 -7.96 -16.56
C GLY A 19 6.17 -7.02 -17.30
N ASP A 20 5.67 -7.44 -18.47
CA ASP A 20 4.63 -6.69 -19.14
C ASP A 20 3.42 -6.56 -18.20
N ALA A 21 2.82 -5.37 -18.17
CA ALA A 21 1.64 -5.17 -17.37
C ALA A 21 0.52 -6.10 -17.89
N PRO A 22 -0.25 -6.75 -17.00
CA PRO A 22 -1.27 -7.72 -17.41
C PRO A 22 -2.46 -7.06 -18.12
N VAL A 23 -2.55 -5.74 -18.06
CA VAL A 23 -3.59 -4.94 -18.71
C VAL A 23 -2.94 -3.80 -19.47
N ASP A 24 -3.38 -3.62 -20.72
CA ASP A 24 -2.90 -2.53 -21.57
C ASP A 24 -3.08 -1.16 -20.89
N GLY A 25 -2.02 -0.35 -20.94
CA GLY A 25 -1.99 0.99 -20.36
C GLY A 25 -1.70 1.03 -18.86
N TRP A 26 -1.59 -0.09 -18.18
CA TRP A 26 -1.06 -0.13 -16.82
C TRP A 26 0.48 -0.03 -16.87
N ARG A 27 1.06 0.77 -15.96
CA ARG A 27 2.51 0.88 -15.82
C ARG A 27 2.98 0.24 -14.51
N PRO A 28 4.02 -0.62 -14.51
CA PRO A 28 4.56 -1.14 -13.25
C PRO A 28 5.08 0.00 -12.37
N LEU A 29 4.83 -0.08 -11.06
CA LEU A 29 5.26 0.89 -10.03
C LEU A 29 6.19 0.27 -8.98
N THR A 30 5.91 -0.96 -8.55
CA THR A 30 6.80 -1.73 -7.66
C THR A 30 6.29 -3.15 -7.57
N GLU A 31 7.05 -4.01 -6.94
CA GLU A 31 6.65 -5.37 -6.64
C GLU A 31 7.07 -5.78 -5.24
N GLY A 32 6.28 -6.66 -4.65
CA GLY A 32 6.58 -7.33 -3.41
C GLY A 32 6.44 -8.84 -3.54
N ARG A 33 6.64 -9.53 -2.42
CA ARG A 33 6.56 -10.98 -2.34
C ARG A 33 5.19 -11.54 -2.74
N GLN A 34 4.10 -10.86 -2.38
CA GLN A 34 2.73 -11.34 -2.58
C GLN A 34 1.98 -10.66 -3.72
N ALA A 35 2.38 -9.44 -4.08
CA ALA A 35 1.63 -8.60 -5.00
C ALA A 35 2.56 -7.72 -5.84
N GLU A 36 2.08 -7.39 -7.02
CA GLU A 36 2.63 -6.42 -7.94
C GLU A 36 1.80 -5.14 -7.85
N VAL A 37 2.41 -4.00 -8.11
CA VAL A 37 1.76 -2.69 -8.00
C VAL A 37 1.88 -1.96 -9.31
N PHE A 38 0.76 -1.51 -9.85
CA PHE A 38 0.67 -0.83 -11.15
C PHE A 38 0.00 0.54 -11.03
N LEU A 39 0.38 1.47 -11.89
CA LEU A 39 -0.30 2.75 -12.14
C LEU A 39 -1.31 2.57 -13.28
N ARG A 40 -2.57 2.92 -13.04
CA ARG A 40 -3.61 3.01 -14.06
C ARG A 40 -3.56 4.35 -14.80
N PRO A 41 -4.08 4.42 -16.04
CA PRO A 41 -4.20 5.67 -16.80
C PRO A 41 -4.98 6.79 -16.09
N ASP A 42 -5.89 6.43 -15.18
CA ASP A 42 -6.68 7.38 -14.37
C ASP A 42 -5.94 7.90 -13.13
N GLY A 43 -4.66 7.55 -12.96
CA GLY A 43 -3.83 7.95 -11.82
C GLY A 43 -4.04 7.14 -10.55
N ARG A 44 -4.87 6.08 -10.57
CA ARG A 44 -5.03 5.15 -9.44
C ARG A 44 -3.94 4.09 -9.43
N VAL A 45 -3.75 3.48 -8.27
CA VAL A 45 -2.83 2.36 -8.09
C VAL A 45 -3.61 1.07 -7.98
N VAL A 46 -3.10 0.01 -8.60
CA VAL A 46 -3.62 -1.36 -8.46
C VAL A 46 -2.59 -2.21 -7.76
N LYS A 47 -2.95 -2.78 -6.60
CA LYS A 47 -2.20 -3.86 -5.96
C LYS A 47 -2.79 -5.18 -6.43
N LEU A 48 -2.09 -5.88 -7.33
CA LEU A 48 -2.53 -7.14 -7.92
C LEU A 48 -1.80 -8.31 -7.26
N MET A 49 -2.54 -9.30 -6.78
CA MET A 49 -1.94 -10.48 -6.17
C MET A 49 -1.18 -11.30 -7.23
N ARG A 50 -0.11 -11.99 -6.83
CA ARG A 50 0.62 -12.91 -7.71
C ARG A 50 -0.10 -14.24 -7.91
N ASP A 51 -0.89 -14.65 -6.93
CA ASP A 51 -1.55 -15.95 -6.86
C ASP A 51 -3.08 -15.77 -6.73
N ASP A 52 -3.85 -16.72 -7.27
CA ASP A 52 -5.32 -16.74 -7.27
C ASP A 52 -5.88 -16.88 -5.85
N ARG A 53 -5.13 -17.52 -4.95
CA ARG A 53 -5.42 -17.63 -3.52
C ARG A 53 -5.41 -16.27 -2.81
N GLY A 54 -4.94 -15.20 -3.46
CA GLY A 54 -4.84 -13.87 -2.85
C GLY A 54 -6.18 -13.16 -2.59
N GLY A 55 -7.30 -13.66 -3.09
CA GLY A 55 -8.63 -13.05 -2.94
C GLY A 55 -9.02 -12.66 -1.51
N PRO A 56 -8.94 -13.58 -0.52
CA PRO A 56 -9.27 -13.26 0.88
C PRO A 56 -8.41 -12.15 1.48
N TRP A 57 -7.14 -12.03 1.07
CA TRP A 57 -6.26 -10.93 1.49
C TRP A 57 -6.73 -9.58 0.95
N ILE A 58 -7.11 -9.52 -0.33
CA ILE A 58 -7.65 -8.30 -0.95
C ILE A 58 -8.95 -7.85 -0.27
N GLN A 59 -9.86 -8.78 0.00
CA GLN A 59 -11.13 -8.48 0.69
C GLN A 59 -10.87 -7.93 2.09
N ARG A 60 -10.00 -8.61 2.85
CA ARG A 60 -9.59 -8.18 4.19
C ARG A 60 -9.01 -6.76 4.19
N GLU A 61 -8.09 -6.48 3.28
CA GLU A 61 -7.45 -5.16 3.16
C GLU A 61 -8.46 -4.08 2.77
N ALA A 62 -9.35 -4.36 1.81
CA ALA A 62 -10.40 -3.43 1.40
C ALA A 62 -11.36 -3.09 2.55
N THR A 63 -11.83 -4.09 3.30
CA THR A 63 -12.72 -3.90 4.46
C THR A 63 -12.02 -3.05 5.55
N ALA A 64 -10.77 -3.38 5.88
CA ALA A 64 -10.02 -2.63 6.88
C ALA A 64 -9.78 -1.16 6.46
N MET A 65 -9.38 -0.91 5.21
CA MET A 65 -9.12 0.45 4.75
C MET A 65 -10.41 1.29 4.64
N ARG A 66 -11.52 0.71 4.19
CA ARG A 66 -12.82 1.42 4.16
C ARG A 66 -13.25 1.84 5.57
N ALA A 67 -13.21 0.91 6.53
CA ALA A 67 -13.59 1.19 7.92
C ALA A 67 -12.70 2.25 8.57
N LEU A 68 -11.38 2.16 8.40
CA LEU A 68 -10.44 3.16 8.92
C LEU A 68 -10.70 4.54 8.32
N ARG A 69 -11.02 4.61 7.03
CA ARG A 69 -11.30 5.86 6.33
C ARG A 69 -12.61 6.50 6.81
N GLU A 70 -13.65 5.72 7.02
CA GLU A 70 -14.92 6.19 7.61
C GLU A 70 -14.73 6.77 9.01
N GLN A 71 -13.74 6.28 9.74
CA GLN A 71 -13.36 6.77 11.07
C GLN A 71 -12.35 7.93 11.04
N GLY A 72 -12.03 8.46 9.85
CA GLY A 72 -11.16 9.63 9.66
C GLY A 72 -9.65 9.34 9.77
N VAL A 73 -9.24 8.07 9.72
CA VAL A 73 -7.81 7.71 9.68
C VAL A 73 -7.29 7.98 8.26
N PRO A 74 -6.10 8.60 8.08
CA PRO A 74 -5.57 8.94 6.77
C PRO A 74 -4.99 7.70 6.07
N VAL A 75 -5.88 6.88 5.52
CA VAL A 75 -5.58 5.74 4.64
C VAL A 75 -6.00 6.04 3.20
N PRO A 76 -5.38 5.40 2.19
CA PRO A 76 -5.78 5.56 0.80
C PRO A 76 -7.26 5.21 0.59
N ALA A 77 -7.95 5.94 -0.29
CA ALA A 77 -9.27 5.54 -0.74
C ALA A 77 -9.24 4.17 -1.43
N VAL A 78 -10.07 3.22 -0.99
CA VAL A 78 -10.42 2.06 -1.82
C VAL A 78 -11.39 2.53 -2.90
N VAL A 79 -11.06 2.24 -4.16
CA VAL A 79 -11.94 2.52 -5.31
C VAL A 79 -12.77 1.28 -5.63
N GLU A 80 -12.12 0.17 -5.96
CA GLU A 80 -12.78 -1.06 -6.38
C GLU A 80 -11.87 -2.27 -6.17
N ILE A 81 -12.47 -3.46 -6.19
CA ILE A 81 -11.76 -4.73 -6.26
C ILE A 81 -11.95 -5.24 -7.69
N VAL A 82 -10.86 -5.66 -8.32
CA VAL A 82 -10.84 -6.16 -9.69
C VAL A 82 -10.31 -7.58 -9.71
N GLU A 83 -10.58 -8.30 -10.80
CA GLU A 83 -9.97 -9.59 -11.10
C GLU A 83 -9.28 -9.48 -12.46
N VAL A 84 -8.02 -9.89 -12.53
CA VAL A 84 -7.20 -9.88 -13.76
C VAL A 84 -6.53 -11.24 -13.88
N ASP A 85 -6.85 -11.98 -14.94
CA ASP A 85 -6.33 -13.33 -15.17
C ASP A 85 -6.50 -14.28 -13.96
N GLY A 86 -7.66 -14.21 -13.30
CA GLY A 86 -7.97 -15.01 -12.09
C GLY A 86 -7.28 -14.51 -10.81
N ARG A 87 -6.53 -13.40 -10.86
CA ARG A 87 -5.85 -12.81 -9.69
C ARG A 87 -6.64 -11.61 -9.18
N ALA A 88 -6.91 -11.61 -7.88
CA ALA A 88 -7.58 -10.48 -7.25
C ALA A 88 -6.66 -9.25 -7.16
N GLY A 89 -7.22 -8.06 -7.41
CA GLY A 89 -6.53 -6.78 -7.31
C GLY A 89 -7.33 -5.74 -6.53
N LEU A 90 -6.64 -4.85 -5.84
CA LEU A 90 -7.21 -3.73 -5.11
C LEU A 90 -6.82 -2.41 -5.77
N VAL A 91 -7.82 -1.69 -6.27
CA VAL A 91 -7.65 -0.37 -6.87
C VAL A 91 -7.85 0.67 -5.78
N MET A 92 -6.88 1.58 -5.64
CA MET A 92 -6.87 2.60 -4.60
C MET A 92 -6.29 3.94 -5.07
N GLU A 93 -6.56 4.97 -4.27
CA GLU A 93 -5.92 6.27 -4.37
C GLU A 93 -4.39 6.15 -4.33
N ARG A 94 -3.71 6.84 -5.25
CA ARG A 94 -2.26 6.98 -5.21
C ARG A 94 -1.88 8.00 -4.14
N VAL A 95 -0.97 7.61 -3.25
CA VAL A 95 -0.35 8.53 -2.30
C VAL A 95 0.92 9.10 -2.95
N GLU A 96 0.87 10.38 -3.29
CA GLU A 96 2.02 11.11 -3.82
C GLU A 96 2.94 11.57 -2.68
N GLY A 97 4.26 11.44 -2.86
CA GLY A 97 5.24 11.91 -1.89
C GLY A 97 6.54 11.12 -1.91
N ARG A 98 7.47 11.52 -1.03
CA ARG A 98 8.71 10.77 -0.79
C ARG A 98 8.48 9.78 0.33
N ASP A 99 9.04 8.58 0.21
CA ASP A 99 8.97 7.61 1.29
C ASP A 99 9.79 8.08 2.51
N LEU A 100 9.43 7.56 3.68
CA LEU A 100 10.01 7.99 4.94
C LEU A 100 11.52 7.70 5.02
N PHE A 101 11.98 6.62 4.39
CA PHE A 101 13.39 6.22 4.42
C PHE A 101 14.25 7.12 3.54
N GLN A 102 13.76 7.56 2.38
CA GLN A 102 14.43 8.59 1.57
C GLN A 102 14.61 9.88 2.36
N VAL A 103 13.56 10.32 3.07
CA VAL A 103 13.64 11.53 3.91
C VAL A 103 14.65 11.36 5.04
N LEU A 104 14.64 10.22 5.72
CA LEU A 104 15.57 9.92 6.81
C LEU A 104 17.02 9.77 6.32
N GLY A 105 17.24 9.15 5.17
CA GLY A 105 18.57 9.03 4.55
C GLY A 105 19.17 10.39 4.22
N ALA A 106 18.36 11.33 3.71
CA ALA A 106 18.81 12.69 3.44
C ALA A 106 18.93 13.56 4.71
N ARG A 107 18.10 13.31 5.72
CA ARG A 107 17.98 14.15 6.93
C ARG A 107 17.86 13.31 8.21
N PRO A 108 18.93 12.63 8.65
CA PRO A 108 18.86 11.69 9.79
C PRO A 108 18.41 12.33 11.11
N TRP A 109 18.70 13.62 11.31
CA TRP A 109 18.27 14.37 12.50
C TRP A 109 16.73 14.51 12.63
N LEU A 110 15.96 14.19 11.58
CA LEU A 110 14.50 14.15 11.65
C LEU A 110 13.95 12.86 12.28
N THR A 111 14.80 11.88 12.63
CA THR A 111 14.38 10.58 13.18
C THR A 111 13.35 10.68 14.30
N THR A 112 13.61 11.50 15.32
CA THR A 112 12.67 11.65 16.46
C THR A 112 11.34 12.28 16.04
N VAL A 113 11.39 13.28 15.15
CA VAL A 113 10.17 13.99 14.70
C VAL A 113 9.29 13.06 13.86
N LEU A 114 9.90 12.35 12.92
CA LEU A 114 9.20 11.41 12.03
C LEU A 114 8.73 10.17 12.79
N GLY A 115 9.53 9.66 13.73
CA GLY A 115 9.15 8.57 14.62
C GLY A 115 7.92 8.91 15.48
N ARG A 116 7.83 10.14 16.02
CA ARG A 116 6.63 10.59 16.74
C ARG A 116 5.39 10.65 15.84
N ARG A 117 5.52 11.12 14.61
CA ARG A 117 4.39 11.15 13.64
C ARG A 117 3.92 9.74 13.29
N MET A 118 4.84 8.83 13.02
CA MET A 118 4.54 7.42 12.76
C MET A 118 3.85 6.78 13.96
N GLY A 119 4.36 6.99 15.18
CA GLY A 119 3.75 6.49 16.41
C GLY A 119 2.34 7.05 16.65
N ALA A 120 2.12 8.34 16.38
CA ALA A 120 0.79 8.94 16.49
C ALA A 120 -0.20 8.32 15.49
N LEU A 121 0.23 8.03 14.26
CA LEU A 121 -0.61 7.35 13.26
C LEU A 121 -0.92 5.90 13.68
N HIS A 122 0.06 5.16 14.18
CA HIS A 122 -0.15 3.80 14.71
C HIS A 122 -1.15 3.81 15.88
N ALA A 123 -1.01 4.75 16.82
CA ALA A 123 -1.96 4.92 17.91
C ALA A 123 -3.36 5.28 17.40
N ALA A 124 -3.46 6.13 16.38
CA ALA A 124 -4.74 6.50 15.78
C ALA A 124 -5.46 5.32 15.10
N VAL A 125 -4.71 4.38 14.51
CA VAL A 125 -5.26 3.12 13.99
C VAL A 125 -5.71 2.21 15.13
N HIS A 126 -4.86 1.98 16.14
CA HIS A 126 -5.17 1.09 17.26
C HIS A 126 -6.29 1.59 18.18
N ALA A 127 -6.58 2.89 18.17
CA ALA A 127 -7.68 3.48 18.92
C ALA A 127 -9.06 3.23 18.27
N ARG A 128 -9.11 2.55 17.12
CA ARG A 128 -10.34 2.27 16.40
C ARG A 128 -10.77 0.82 16.53
N ASP A 129 -12.07 0.65 16.66
CA ASP A 129 -12.69 -0.67 16.59
C ASP A 129 -12.67 -1.18 15.15
N ALA A 130 -12.26 -2.43 15.00
CA ALA A 130 -12.39 -3.16 13.75
C ALA A 130 -13.88 -3.42 13.47
N PRO A 131 -14.31 -3.34 12.20
CA PRO A 131 -15.69 -3.66 11.86
C PRO A 131 -15.94 -5.16 12.07
N GLY A 132 -17.19 -5.53 12.40
CA GLY A 132 -17.53 -6.90 12.81
C GLY A 132 -17.38 -7.97 11.71
N ASP A 133 -17.32 -7.55 10.45
CA ASP A 133 -17.08 -8.39 9.27
C ASP A 133 -15.59 -8.58 8.96
N LEU A 134 -14.70 -7.91 9.68
CA LEU A 134 -13.26 -8.08 9.53
C LEU A 134 -12.78 -9.21 10.47
N PRO A 135 -12.35 -10.38 9.93
CA PRO A 135 -11.94 -11.50 10.76
C PRO A 135 -10.73 -11.13 11.62
N ARG A 136 -10.56 -11.82 12.75
CA ARG A 136 -9.34 -11.68 13.56
C ARG A 136 -8.15 -12.14 12.72
N LEU A 137 -7.05 -11.40 12.80
CA LEU A 137 -5.85 -11.74 12.02
C LEU A 137 -5.30 -13.12 12.39
N HIS A 138 -5.36 -13.49 13.67
CA HIS A 138 -4.91 -14.80 14.13
C HIS A 138 -5.70 -15.93 13.45
N ASP A 139 -7.03 -15.89 13.54
CA ASP A 139 -7.92 -16.89 12.96
C ASP A 139 -7.75 -16.98 11.43
N PHE A 140 -7.61 -15.82 10.77
CA PHE A 140 -7.35 -15.75 9.34
C PHE A 140 -6.00 -16.37 8.94
N LEU A 141 -4.95 -16.14 9.72
CA LEU A 141 -3.62 -16.71 9.46
C LEU A 141 -3.57 -18.21 9.73
N GLU A 142 -4.21 -18.68 10.80
CA GLU A 142 -4.30 -20.10 11.13
C GLU A 142 -4.96 -20.90 10.00
N GLN A 143 -6.06 -20.36 9.47
CA GLN A 143 -6.75 -20.91 8.31
C GLN A 143 -5.86 -20.90 7.06
N TRP A 144 -5.21 -19.77 6.78
CA TRP A 144 -4.30 -19.64 5.63
C TRP A 144 -3.11 -20.61 5.66
N ILE A 145 -2.50 -20.83 6.83
CA ILE A 145 -1.35 -21.73 6.97
C ILE A 145 -1.78 -23.19 6.85
N THR A 146 -2.97 -23.53 7.34
CA THR A 146 -3.48 -24.91 7.32
C THR A 146 -3.98 -25.31 5.93
N ASP A 147 -4.50 -24.35 5.16
CA ASP A 147 -4.99 -24.54 3.79
C ASP A 147 -3.88 -24.36 2.72
N ALA A 148 -2.64 -24.05 3.12
CA ALA A 148 -1.47 -23.86 2.24
C ALA A 148 -0.73 -25.17 1.94
#